data_AF-A0A6U3P9C7-F1
#
_entry.id   AF-A0A6U3P9C7-F1
#
_cell.length_a   1.000
_cell.length_b   1.000
_cell.length_c   1.000
_cell.angle_alpha   90.00
_cell.angle_beta   90.00
_cell.angle_gamma   90.00
#
_symmetry.space_group_name_H-M   'P 1'
#
loop_
_entity.id
_entity.type
_entity.pdbx_description
1 polymer ?
#
loop_
_entity_poly.entity_id
_entity_poly.type
_entity_poly.pdbx_seq_one_letter_code
_entity_poly.pdbx_strand_id
1 'polypeptide(L)'
;WVCTAPPKRETNRERSRTSDTQATSKMILKVIILFLCTCLASSFAPISRTVTENTGIIVSSTSFFASQKPTYDTSTDRWTAVEGEVETLYGPVGSLLRHGPGPFIVRLTKPDDYMQAILKYQANDGCSMAEAQGNMDAYFNNAADWAYQKNAEKNGAAKADYTELRTKDAVLAVTWAVAIIPILARYVYVYSTTGSFDTLLQF
;
A
#
# COMPACT_ATOMS: atom_id res chain seq x y z
N TRP A 1 -32.38 -8.01 -74.59
CA TRP A 1 -32.66 -7.70 -73.18
C TRP A 1 -31.54 -8.25 -72.32
N VAL A 2 -30.59 -7.40 -71.94
CA VAL A 2 -29.52 -7.75 -70.98
C VAL A 2 -29.56 -6.66 -69.91
N CYS A 3 -30.05 -7.01 -68.73
CA CYS A 3 -30.08 -6.12 -67.57
C CYS A 3 -28.71 -6.19 -66.89
N THR A 4 -27.96 -5.09 -66.91
CA THR A 4 -26.72 -4.92 -66.13
C THR A 4 -27.04 -4.28 -64.78
N ALA A 5 -26.60 -4.94 -63.71
CA ALA A 5 -26.81 -4.50 -62.32
C ALA A 5 -25.82 -3.38 -61.92
N PRO A 6 -26.20 -2.45 -61.02
CA PRO A 6 -25.34 -1.35 -60.59
C PRO A 6 -24.31 -1.77 -59.52
N PRO A 7 -23.16 -1.07 -59.41
CA PRO A 7 -22.06 -1.45 -58.53
C PRO A 7 -22.27 -1.04 -57.06
N LYS A 8 -21.92 -1.94 -56.13
CA LYS A 8 -21.98 -1.74 -54.67
C LYS A 8 -20.95 -0.71 -54.19
N ARG A 9 -21.42 0.28 -53.43
CA ARG A 9 -20.67 1.48 -53.01
C ARG A 9 -20.64 1.60 -51.47
N GLU A 10 -20.19 0.57 -50.75
CA GLU A 10 -20.28 0.54 -49.27
C GLU A 10 -18.95 0.37 -48.51
N THR A 11 -17.81 0.13 -49.17
CA THR A 11 -16.58 -0.32 -48.46
C THR A 11 -15.65 0.78 -47.92
N ASN A 12 -15.84 2.06 -48.28
CA ASN A 12 -14.89 3.13 -47.91
C ASN A 12 -15.20 3.83 -46.58
N ARG A 13 -16.41 3.67 -46.01
CA ARG A 13 -16.81 4.40 -44.80
C ARG A 13 -16.33 3.75 -43.50
N GLU A 14 -16.20 2.41 -43.48
CA GLU A 14 -15.72 1.64 -42.32
C GLU A 14 -14.24 1.93 -42.02
N ARG A 15 -13.41 1.99 -43.07
CA ARG A 15 -11.94 2.12 -42.94
C ARG A 15 -11.50 3.46 -42.35
N SER A 16 -12.31 4.52 -42.51
CA SER A 16 -12.03 5.84 -41.94
C SER A 16 -12.33 5.93 -40.44
N ARG A 17 -13.23 5.10 -39.89
CA ARG A 17 -13.53 5.15 -38.43
C ARG A 17 -12.45 4.49 -37.59
N THR A 18 -11.81 3.45 -38.10
CA THR A 18 -10.82 2.67 -37.34
C THR A 18 -9.49 3.40 -37.16
N SER A 19 -9.11 4.28 -38.10
CA SER A 19 -7.86 5.06 -38.00
C SER A 19 -7.91 6.10 -36.87
N ASP A 20 -9.06 6.73 -36.69
CA ASP A 20 -9.20 7.87 -35.78
C ASP A 20 -9.25 7.40 -34.31
N THR A 21 -9.85 6.24 -34.05
CA THR A 21 -9.82 5.58 -32.73
C THR A 21 -8.43 5.09 -32.33
N GLN A 22 -7.59 4.68 -33.31
CA GLN A 22 -6.24 4.21 -33.02
C GLN A 22 -5.28 5.36 -32.72
N ALA A 23 -5.46 6.51 -33.38
CA ALA A 23 -4.66 7.70 -33.14
C ALA A 23 -4.92 8.33 -31.76
N THR A 24 -6.20 8.39 -31.34
CA THR A 24 -6.61 8.94 -30.04
C THR A 24 -6.11 8.11 -28.87
N SER A 25 -6.19 6.77 -28.96
CA SER A 25 -5.65 5.86 -27.92
C SER A 25 -4.13 6.02 -27.72
N LYS A 26 -3.37 6.16 -28.82
CA LYS A 26 -1.91 6.38 -28.77
C LYS A 26 -1.55 7.75 -28.16
N MET A 27 -2.38 8.77 -28.36
CA MET A 27 -2.19 10.10 -27.76
C MET A 27 -2.43 10.08 -26.24
N ILE A 28 -3.52 9.43 -25.79
CA ILE A 28 -3.84 9.33 -24.35
C ILE A 28 -2.75 8.55 -23.60
N LEU A 29 -2.27 7.44 -24.16
CA LEU A 29 -1.19 6.66 -23.55
C LEU A 29 0.11 7.47 -23.42
N LYS A 30 0.47 8.25 -24.45
CA LYS A 30 1.65 9.13 -24.40
C LYS A 30 1.52 10.22 -23.34
N VAL A 31 0.34 10.82 -23.17
CA VAL A 31 0.10 11.83 -22.13
C VAL A 31 0.19 11.23 -20.73
N ILE A 32 -0.34 10.02 -20.52
CA ILE A 32 -0.23 9.31 -19.24
C ILE A 32 1.23 8.97 -18.92
N ILE A 33 2.00 8.47 -19.90
CA ILE A 33 3.43 8.18 -19.72
C ILE A 33 4.22 9.46 -19.44
N LEU A 34 3.93 10.57 -20.14
CA LEU A 34 4.62 11.85 -19.91
C LEU A 34 4.33 12.39 -18.50
N PHE A 35 3.07 12.29 -18.05
CA PHE A 35 2.66 12.70 -16.71
C PHE A 35 3.34 11.86 -15.61
N LEU A 36 3.42 10.54 -15.82
CA LEU A 36 4.15 9.61 -14.92
C LEU A 36 5.66 9.93 -14.88
N CYS A 37 6.30 10.23 -16.02
CA CYS A 37 7.72 10.60 -16.08
C CYS A 37 8.01 11.93 -15.37
N THR A 38 7.12 12.92 -15.44
CA THR A 38 7.33 14.21 -14.75
C THR A 38 7.22 14.10 -13.22
N CYS A 39 6.46 13.13 -12.69
CA CYS A 39 6.37 12.89 -11.25
C CYS A 39 7.59 12.12 -10.69
N LEU A 40 8.29 11.34 -11.51
CA LEU A 40 9.48 10.59 -11.12
C LEU A 40 10.74 11.47 -11.03
N ALA A 41 10.84 12.52 -11.86
CA ALA A 41 12.03 13.37 -11.93
C ALA A 41 12.23 14.27 -10.69
N SER A 42 11.17 14.60 -9.94
CA SER A 42 11.26 15.43 -8.73
C SER A 42 11.66 14.64 -7.47
N SER A 43 11.74 13.30 -7.55
CA SER A 43 12.05 12.43 -6.40
C SER A 43 13.54 12.10 -6.24
N PHE A 44 14.39 12.51 -7.19
CA PHE A 44 15.84 12.27 -7.17
C PHE A 44 16.66 13.54 -6.92
N ALA A 45 16.15 14.47 -6.10
CA ALA A 45 17.02 15.50 -5.54
C ALA A 45 17.99 14.85 -4.52
N PRO A 46 19.29 15.17 -4.56
CA PRO A 46 20.27 14.61 -3.62
C PRO A 46 19.91 14.97 -2.18
N ILE A 47 20.06 13.99 -1.30
CA ILE A 47 19.81 14.09 0.15
C ILE A 47 20.82 15.06 0.77
N SER A 48 20.45 16.34 0.85
CA SER A 48 21.03 17.24 1.84
C SER A 48 20.30 16.99 3.16
N ARG A 49 20.99 16.34 4.11
CA ARG A 49 20.54 16.22 5.50
C ARG A 49 20.64 17.59 6.15
N THR A 50 19.65 18.44 5.95
CA THR A 50 19.40 19.58 6.85
C THR A 50 18.32 19.17 7.83
N VAL A 51 18.76 18.94 9.06
CA VAL A 51 17.92 18.99 10.26
C VAL A 51 17.29 20.38 10.28
N THR A 52 15.98 20.47 10.16
CA THR A 52 15.27 21.73 10.42
C THR A 52 13.92 21.43 11.06
N GLU A 53 13.72 22.12 12.17
CA GLU A 53 12.66 21.99 13.16
C GLU A 53 11.25 22.23 12.59
N ASN A 54 10.31 21.46 13.15
CA ASN A 54 8.92 21.78 13.46
C ASN A 54 8.21 22.90 12.69
N THR A 55 7.13 22.51 12.01
CA THR A 55 5.83 23.22 12.09
C THR A 55 4.71 22.19 12.07
N GLY A 56 3.80 22.33 13.02
CA GLY A 56 2.97 21.25 13.52
C GLY A 56 1.75 20.91 12.66
N ILE A 57 1.46 19.61 12.63
CA ILE A 57 0.10 19.10 12.60
C ILE A 57 -0.09 18.47 13.98
N ILE A 58 -0.95 19.08 14.80
CA ILE A 58 -1.32 18.57 16.11
C ILE A 58 -2.09 17.27 15.87
N VAL A 59 -1.42 16.13 16.06
CA VAL A 59 -2.08 14.85 16.27
C VAL A 59 -2.10 14.66 17.79
N SER A 60 -3.31 14.56 18.34
CA SER A 60 -3.59 14.45 19.77
C SER A 60 -2.63 13.51 20.48
N SER A 61 -1.87 14.05 21.43
CA SER A 61 -1.10 13.29 22.39
C SER A 61 -2.07 12.49 23.25
N THR A 62 -2.26 11.20 22.94
CA THR A 62 -2.96 10.27 23.82
C THR A 62 -2.03 9.97 24.99
N SER A 63 -2.46 10.48 26.14
CA SER A 63 -2.00 10.21 27.49
C SER A 63 -1.41 8.81 27.69
N PHE A 64 -0.22 8.76 28.29
CA PHE A 64 0.37 7.59 28.96
C PHE A 64 -0.60 7.07 30.04
N PHE A 65 -1.60 6.29 29.63
CA PHE A 65 -2.23 5.35 30.55
C PHE A 65 -1.31 4.14 30.64
N ALA A 66 -0.97 3.74 31.86
CA ALA A 66 -0.32 2.46 32.10
C ALA A 66 -1.24 1.38 31.55
N SER A 67 -0.97 0.93 30.33
CA SER A 67 -1.79 -0.04 29.62
C SER A 67 -1.85 -1.30 30.48
N GLN A 68 -3.06 -1.69 30.89
CA GLN A 68 -3.24 -2.93 31.62
C GLN A 68 -2.82 -4.06 30.68
N LYS A 69 -1.88 -4.89 31.15
CA LYS A 69 -1.31 -5.94 30.31
C LYS A 69 -2.40 -6.94 29.89
N PRO A 70 -2.44 -7.35 28.61
CA PRO A 70 -3.31 -8.42 28.15
C PRO A 70 -3.10 -9.69 28.97
N THR A 71 -4.17 -10.42 29.23
CA THR A 71 -4.12 -11.69 29.98
C THR A 71 -4.15 -12.85 29.00
N TYR A 72 -3.31 -13.86 29.25
CA TYR A 72 -3.31 -15.09 28.47
C TYR A 72 -4.26 -16.09 29.10
N ASP A 73 -5.27 -16.52 28.33
CA ASP A 73 -6.22 -17.54 28.73
C ASP A 73 -5.69 -18.92 28.33
N THR A 74 -5.34 -19.73 29.34
CA THR A 74 -4.81 -21.08 29.14
C THR A 74 -5.86 -22.07 28.61
N SER A 75 -7.15 -21.77 28.77
CA SER A 75 -8.24 -22.63 28.29
C SER A 75 -8.47 -22.51 26.78
N THR A 76 -8.24 -21.31 26.23
CA THR A 76 -8.44 -21.01 24.80
C THR A 76 -7.14 -20.88 24.01
N ASP A 77 -5.99 -20.92 24.68
CA ASP A 77 -4.65 -20.67 24.10
C ASP A 77 -4.59 -19.31 23.36
N ARG A 78 -5.26 -18.30 23.93
CA ARG A 78 -5.41 -16.97 23.31
C ARG A 78 -5.18 -15.86 24.31
N TRP A 79 -4.67 -14.74 23.80
CA TRP A 79 -4.60 -13.49 24.51
C TRP A 79 -5.94 -12.76 24.42
N THR A 80 -6.41 -12.28 25.56
CA THR A 80 -7.62 -11.46 25.66
C THR A 80 -7.24 -10.03 26.02
N ALA A 81 -7.78 -9.08 25.26
CA ALA A 81 -7.64 -7.66 25.56
C ALA A 81 -8.36 -7.31 26.87
N VAL A 82 -7.89 -6.27 27.54
CA VAL A 82 -8.49 -5.80 28.79
C VAL A 82 -9.75 -4.98 28.48
N GLU A 83 -10.86 -5.28 29.14
CA GLU A 83 -12.11 -4.58 28.96
C GLU A 83 -11.97 -3.10 29.39
N GLY A 84 -12.17 -2.17 28.44
CA GLY A 84 -12.18 -0.73 28.70
C GLY A 84 -11.08 0.09 28.00
N GLU A 85 -10.06 -0.54 27.43
CA GLU A 85 -9.06 0.18 26.61
C GLU A 85 -9.57 0.39 25.18
N VAL A 86 -10.20 1.54 24.93
CA VAL A 86 -10.54 2.00 23.57
C VAL A 86 -9.38 2.85 23.04
N GLU A 87 -8.18 2.25 22.91
CA GLU A 87 -7.11 2.92 22.17
C GLU A 87 -7.45 2.83 20.67
N THR A 88 -7.57 3.99 20.00
CA THR A 88 -7.91 4.05 18.58
C THR A 88 -6.79 3.48 17.71
N LEU A 89 -6.89 2.19 17.41
CA LEU A 89 -6.05 1.53 16.42
C LEU A 89 -6.39 2.04 15.03
N TYR A 90 -5.37 2.21 14.20
CA TYR A 90 -5.58 2.54 12.80
C TYR A 90 -5.97 1.29 12.02
N GLY A 91 -6.87 1.44 11.03
CA GLY A 91 -7.32 0.34 10.17
C GLY A 91 -6.27 -0.13 9.15
N PRO A 92 -6.58 -1.16 8.34
CA PRO A 92 -5.65 -1.74 7.37
C PRO A 92 -5.05 -0.72 6.40
N VAL A 93 -5.84 0.26 5.95
CA VAL A 93 -5.36 1.35 5.09
C VAL A 93 -4.27 2.18 5.78
N GLY A 94 -4.38 2.39 7.09
CA GLY A 94 -3.33 3.06 7.87
C GLY A 94 -2.03 2.24 7.92
N SER A 95 -2.13 0.91 8.00
CA SER A 95 -0.97 0.02 7.93
C SER A 95 -0.31 0.07 6.56
N LEU A 96 -1.11 0.12 5.48
CA LEU A 96 -0.58 0.25 4.11
C LEU A 96 0.23 1.54 3.95
N LEU A 97 -0.27 2.66 4.48
CA LEU A 97 0.39 3.97 4.35
C LEU A 97 1.63 4.11 5.23
N ARG A 98 1.68 3.43 6.39
CA ARG A 98 2.81 3.52 7.33
C ARG A 98 3.90 2.50 7.04
N HIS A 99 3.50 1.25 6.87
CA HIS A 99 4.38 0.09 6.90
C HIS A 99 4.35 -0.70 5.59
N GLY A 100 3.57 -0.27 4.60
CA GLY A 100 3.53 -0.87 3.27
C GLY A 100 2.58 -2.07 3.14
N PRO A 101 2.67 -2.80 2.03
CA PRO A 101 1.66 -3.79 1.64
C PRO A 101 1.68 -5.07 2.47
N GLY A 102 2.82 -5.43 3.09
CA GLY A 102 2.95 -6.63 3.92
C GLY A 102 1.91 -6.69 5.05
N PRO A 103 1.93 -5.74 6.01
CA PRO A 103 0.96 -5.73 7.10
C PRO A 103 -0.48 -5.52 6.64
N PHE A 104 -0.69 -4.80 5.53
CA PHE A 104 -2.02 -4.66 4.92
C PHE A 104 -2.60 -6.02 4.51
N ILE A 105 -1.82 -6.84 3.80
CA ILE A 105 -2.26 -8.17 3.35
C ILE A 105 -2.51 -9.10 4.54
N VAL A 106 -1.64 -9.09 5.55
CA VAL A 106 -1.80 -9.91 6.76
C VAL A 106 -3.10 -9.55 7.48
N ARG A 107 -3.41 -8.26 7.62
CA ARG A 107 -4.66 -7.80 8.25
C ARG A 107 -5.92 -8.21 7.50
N LEU A 108 -5.85 -8.27 6.17
CA LEU A 108 -7.00 -8.69 5.34
C LEU A 108 -7.19 -10.21 5.35
N THR A 109 -6.10 -10.98 5.41
CA THR A 109 -6.14 -12.43 5.27
C THR A 109 -6.20 -13.18 6.60
N LYS A 110 -5.63 -12.61 7.66
CA LYS A 110 -5.47 -13.22 8.99
C LYS A 110 -5.69 -12.19 10.12
N PRO A 111 -6.89 -11.58 10.22
CA PRO A 111 -7.16 -10.54 11.21
C PRO A 111 -7.02 -11.03 12.65
N ASP A 112 -7.45 -12.26 12.95
CA ASP A 112 -7.40 -12.83 14.29
C ASP A 112 -5.96 -13.10 14.76
N ASP A 113 -5.16 -13.76 13.92
CA ASP A 113 -3.74 -14.03 14.20
C ASP A 113 -2.95 -12.73 14.38
N TYR A 114 -3.28 -11.72 13.57
CA TYR A 114 -2.69 -10.40 13.66
C TYR A 114 -2.99 -9.73 15.01
N MET A 115 -4.25 -9.75 15.46
CA MET A 115 -4.62 -9.22 16.78
C MET A 115 -3.95 -9.99 17.92
N GLN A 116 -3.87 -11.31 17.81
CA GLN A 116 -3.16 -12.15 18.78
C GLN A 116 -1.66 -11.80 18.86
N ALA A 117 -1.02 -11.49 17.72
CA ALA A 117 0.36 -11.06 17.68
C ALA A 117 0.56 -9.71 18.40
N ILE A 118 -0.34 -8.74 18.21
CA ILE A 118 -0.33 -7.46 18.92
C ILE A 118 -0.44 -7.68 20.42
N LEU A 119 -1.46 -8.41 20.87
CA LEU A 119 -1.71 -8.63 22.29
C LEU A 119 -0.54 -9.38 22.96
N LYS A 120 0.04 -10.36 22.26
CA LYS A 120 1.24 -11.06 22.72
C LYS A 120 2.44 -10.11 22.85
N TYR A 121 2.64 -9.22 21.87
CA TYR A 121 3.73 -8.25 21.93
C TYR A 121 3.51 -7.24 23.07
N GLN A 122 2.29 -6.73 23.21
CA GLN A 122 1.88 -5.80 24.28
C GLN A 122 2.10 -6.41 25.66
N ALA A 123 1.75 -7.69 25.86
CA ALA A 123 1.96 -8.37 27.14
C ALA A 123 3.46 -8.54 27.48
N ASN A 124 4.27 -8.89 26.47
CA ASN A 124 5.71 -9.10 26.63
C ASN A 124 6.47 -7.80 26.89
N ASP A 125 6.23 -6.77 26.06
CA ASP A 125 6.97 -5.50 26.08
C ASP A 125 6.36 -4.49 27.07
N GLY A 126 5.09 -4.67 27.45
CA GLY A 126 4.38 -3.76 28.36
C GLY A 126 4.13 -2.38 27.77
N CYS A 127 4.00 -2.26 26.44
CA CYS A 127 3.73 -1.01 25.74
C CYS A 127 2.23 -0.79 25.50
N SER A 128 1.85 0.35 24.91
CA SER A 128 0.45 0.60 24.52
C SER A 128 0.04 -0.28 23.34
N MET A 129 -1.27 -0.44 23.13
CA MET A 129 -1.80 -1.26 22.03
C MET A 129 -1.44 -0.64 20.67
N ALA A 130 -1.42 0.69 20.56
CA ALA A 130 -0.98 1.37 19.33
C ALA A 130 0.52 1.16 19.05
N GLU A 131 1.36 1.18 20.08
CA GLU A 131 2.80 0.92 19.93
C GLU A 131 3.05 -0.54 19.56
N ALA A 132 2.35 -1.48 20.19
CA ALA A 132 2.38 -2.89 19.84
C ALA A 132 1.94 -3.13 18.39
N GLN A 133 0.88 -2.44 17.95
CA GLN A 133 0.42 -2.47 16.56
C GLN A 133 1.51 -2.01 15.58
N GLY A 134 2.15 -0.86 15.85
CA GLY A 134 3.24 -0.34 15.02
C GLY A 134 4.42 -1.31 14.93
N ASN A 135 4.81 -1.92 16.06
CA ASN A 135 5.89 -2.91 16.09
C ASN A 135 5.55 -4.18 15.30
N MET A 136 4.30 -4.66 15.39
CA MET A 136 3.87 -5.82 14.62
C MET A 136 3.78 -5.51 13.13
N ASP A 137 3.33 -4.31 12.75
CA ASP A 137 3.30 -3.91 11.35
C ASP A 137 4.72 -3.84 10.75
N ALA A 138 5.70 -3.32 11.49
CA ALA A 138 7.11 -3.35 11.10
C ALA A 138 7.66 -4.79 10.98
N TYR A 139 7.31 -5.69 11.92
CA TYR A 139 7.69 -7.10 11.86
C TYR A 139 7.14 -7.80 10.61
N PHE A 140 5.86 -7.59 10.28
CA PHE A 140 5.24 -8.20 9.10
C PHE A 140 5.74 -7.62 7.78
N ASN A 141 6.24 -6.39 7.79
CA ASN A 141 6.87 -5.81 6.61
C ASN A 141 8.30 -6.35 6.41
N ASN A 142 9.13 -6.37 7.47
CA ASN A 142 10.48 -6.89 7.43
C ASN A 142 10.94 -7.42 8.80
N ALA A 143 10.74 -8.71 9.05
CA ALA A 143 11.09 -9.35 10.30
C ALA A 143 12.60 -9.32 10.62
N ALA A 144 13.47 -9.36 9.60
CA ALA A 144 14.92 -9.37 9.79
C ALA A 144 15.43 -7.99 10.28
N ASP A 145 14.97 -6.92 9.65
CA ASP A 145 15.32 -5.56 10.04
C ASP A 145 14.73 -5.20 11.41
N TRP A 146 13.47 -5.59 11.65
CA TRP A 146 12.84 -5.42 12.95
C TRP A 146 13.62 -6.13 14.07
N ALA A 147 14.04 -7.38 13.85
CA ALA A 147 14.81 -8.13 14.85
C ALA A 147 16.18 -7.49 15.12
N TYR A 148 16.83 -6.97 14.07
CA TYR A 148 18.07 -6.22 14.22
C TYR A 148 17.87 -4.96 15.07
N GLN A 149 16.83 -4.17 14.78
CA GLN A 149 16.50 -2.97 15.55
C GLN A 149 16.18 -3.30 17.01
N LYS A 150 15.40 -4.37 17.27
CA LYS A 150 15.10 -4.80 18.65
C LYS A 150 16.32 -5.26 19.43
N ASN A 151 17.27 -5.91 18.76
CA ASN A 151 18.54 -6.23 19.39
C ASN A 151 19.38 -4.98 19.67
N ALA A 152 19.34 -3.99 18.78
CA ALA A 152 20.00 -2.70 19.00
C ALA A 152 19.37 -1.93 20.18
N GLU A 153 18.04 -1.90 20.31
CA GLU A 153 17.32 -1.30 21.43
C GLU A 153 17.71 -1.95 22.77
N LYS A 154 17.81 -3.28 22.80
CA LYS A 154 18.31 -4.02 23.99
C LYS A 154 19.75 -3.67 24.34
N ASN A 155 20.56 -3.29 23.35
CA ASN A 155 21.94 -2.86 23.53
C ASN A 155 22.05 -1.35 23.83
N GLY A 156 20.93 -0.65 24.06
CA GLY A 156 20.90 0.76 24.45
C GLY A 156 20.70 1.77 23.31
N ALA A 157 20.38 1.32 22.10
CA ALA A 157 19.97 2.23 21.03
C ALA A 157 18.60 2.88 21.34
N ALA A 158 18.30 4.00 20.69
CA ALA A 158 17.02 4.66 20.82
C ALA A 158 15.87 3.75 20.37
N LYS A 159 14.76 3.75 21.14
CA LYS A 159 13.55 3.01 20.81
C LYS A 159 12.91 3.59 19.55
N ALA A 160 12.67 2.74 18.55
CA ALA A 160 12.03 3.15 17.32
C ALA A 160 10.52 3.37 17.54
N ASP A 161 10.02 4.53 17.14
CA ASP A 161 8.59 4.81 17.12
C ASP A 161 7.99 4.41 15.75
N TYR A 162 7.10 3.43 15.78
CA TYR A 162 6.41 2.88 14.61
C TYR A 162 4.94 3.34 14.49
N THR A 163 4.51 4.23 15.38
CA THR A 163 3.12 4.72 15.42
C THR A 163 2.91 5.92 14.49
N GLU A 164 3.96 6.72 14.30
CA GLU A 164 3.92 7.91 13.48
C GLU A 164 3.86 7.58 11.99
N LEU A 165 3.02 8.33 11.27
CA LEU A 165 3.00 8.27 9.81
C LEU A 165 4.14 9.12 9.27
N ARG A 166 5.24 8.47 8.90
CA ARG A 166 6.31 9.14 8.16
C ARG A 166 5.82 9.49 6.76
N THR A 167 5.77 10.78 6.44
CA THR A 167 5.34 11.29 5.12
C THR A 167 6.05 10.62 3.96
N LYS A 168 7.34 10.29 4.13
CA LYS A 168 8.14 9.61 3.11
C LYS A 168 7.61 8.22 2.77
N ASP A 169 7.16 7.47 3.77
CA ASP A 169 6.65 6.11 3.57
C ASP A 169 5.25 6.15 2.95
N ALA A 170 4.43 7.13 3.35
CA ALA A 170 3.13 7.40 2.72
C ALA A 170 3.29 7.76 1.23
N VAL A 171 4.24 8.64 0.90
CA VAL A 171 4.53 9.02 -0.51
C VAL A 171 5.03 7.81 -1.29
N LEU A 172 5.90 6.98 -0.70
CA LEU A 172 6.38 5.77 -1.35
C LEU A 172 5.24 4.78 -1.62
N ALA A 173 4.33 4.59 -0.66
CA ALA A 173 3.15 3.73 -0.82
C ALA A 173 2.21 4.23 -1.91
N VAL A 174 1.92 5.53 -1.95
CA VAL A 174 1.12 6.17 -3.00
C VAL A 174 1.81 6.04 -4.36
N THR A 175 3.12 6.23 -4.42
CA THR A 175 3.91 6.09 -5.66
C THR A 175 3.84 4.66 -6.18
N TRP A 176 4.00 3.66 -5.32
CA TRP A 176 3.83 2.24 -5.68
C TRP A 176 2.42 1.95 -6.18
N ALA A 177 1.39 2.48 -5.51
CA ALA A 177 0.01 2.32 -5.93
C ALA A 177 -0.23 2.89 -7.33
N VAL A 178 0.26 4.12 -7.60
CA VAL A 178 0.13 4.76 -8.90
C VAL A 178 0.91 4.01 -10.00
N ALA A 179 2.04 3.38 -9.67
CA ALA A 179 2.80 2.59 -10.64
C ALA A 179 2.17 1.22 -10.93
N ILE A 180 1.70 0.50 -9.91
CA ILE A 180 1.25 -0.90 -10.04
C ILE A 180 -0.22 -1.02 -10.42
N ILE A 181 -1.10 -0.17 -9.88
CA ILE A 181 -2.54 -0.27 -10.14
C ILE A 181 -2.86 -0.20 -11.64
N PRO A 182 -2.28 0.71 -12.45
CA PRO A 182 -2.53 0.74 -13.89
C PRO A 182 -2.03 -0.52 -14.61
N ILE A 183 -0.91 -1.08 -14.17
CA ILE A 183 -0.33 -2.30 -14.76
C ILE A 183 -1.27 -3.49 -14.48
N LEU A 184 -1.72 -3.65 -13.23
CA LEU A 184 -2.67 -4.70 -12.86
C LEU A 184 -4.04 -4.50 -13.50
N ALA A 185 -4.55 -3.28 -13.56
CA ALA A 185 -5.82 -2.97 -14.22
C ALA A 185 -5.76 -3.33 -15.71
N ARG A 186 -4.64 -3.01 -16.39
CA ARG A 186 -4.40 -3.43 -17.77
C ARG A 186 -4.31 -4.95 -17.90
N TYR A 187 -3.63 -5.60 -16.96
CA TYR A 187 -3.50 -7.06 -16.93
C TYR A 187 -4.87 -7.75 -16.84
N VAL A 188 -5.72 -7.31 -15.91
CA VAL A 188 -7.09 -7.81 -15.72
C VAL A 188 -7.96 -7.51 -16.94
N TYR A 189 -7.86 -6.31 -17.50
CA TYR A 189 -8.62 -5.93 -18.69
C TYR A 189 -8.27 -6.81 -19.90
N VAL A 190 -6.99 -7.00 -20.18
CA VAL A 190 -6.54 -7.87 -21.28
C VAL A 190 -7.03 -9.30 -21.04
N TYR A 191 -6.84 -9.85 -19.84
CA TYR A 191 -7.33 -11.19 -19.51
C TYR A 191 -8.83 -11.34 -19.74
N SER A 192 -9.63 -10.36 -19.28
CA SER A 192 -11.10 -10.39 -19.43
C SER A 192 -11.58 -10.29 -20.88
N THR A 193 -10.76 -9.71 -21.78
CA THR A 193 -11.14 -9.46 -23.17
C THR A 193 -10.59 -10.50 -24.14
N THR A 194 -9.38 -11.02 -23.91
CA THR A 194 -8.72 -11.98 -24.81
C THR A 194 -8.74 -13.41 -24.29
N GLY A 195 -8.98 -13.62 -22.99
CA GLY A 195 -8.85 -14.93 -22.35
C GLY A 195 -7.42 -15.48 -22.33
N SER A 196 -6.42 -14.71 -22.77
CA SER A 196 -5.00 -15.12 -22.82
C SER A 196 -4.06 -13.98 -22.42
N PHE A 197 -2.98 -14.34 -21.73
CA PHE A 197 -1.92 -13.42 -21.31
C PHE A 197 -0.87 -13.14 -22.41
N ASP A 198 -0.88 -13.86 -23.53
CA ASP A 198 0.16 -13.77 -24.57
C ASP A 198 0.26 -12.39 -25.24
N THR A 199 -0.84 -11.62 -25.23
CA THR A 199 -0.90 -10.26 -25.79
C THR A 199 -0.21 -9.18 -24.95
N LEU A 200 0.27 -9.50 -23.74
CA LEU A 200 0.88 -8.51 -22.84
C LEU A 200 2.34 -8.16 -23.18
N LEU A 201 3.09 -9.05 -23.85
CA LEU A 201 4.53 -8.89 -24.12
C LEU A 201 4.86 -8.47 -25.55
N GLN A 202 3.88 -8.16 -26.39
CA GLN A 202 4.13 -7.78 -27.79
C GLN A 202 4.49 -6.29 -28.01
N PHE A 203 5.03 -5.62 -26.99
CA PHE A 203 5.54 -4.24 -27.09
C PHE A 203 6.88 -4.07 -26.39
#